data_AF-A0A1L3FB13-F1
#
_entry.id   AF-A0A1L3FB13-F1
#
_cell.length_a   1.000
_cell.length_b   1.000
_cell.length_c   1.000
_cell.angle_alpha   90.00
_cell.angle_beta   90.00
_cell.angle_gamma   90.00
#
_symmetry.space_group_name_H-M   'P 1'
#
loop_
_entity.id
_entity.type
_entity.pdbx_description
1 polymer ?
#
loop_
_entity_poly.entity_id
_entity_poly.type
_entity_poly.pdbx_seq_one_letter_code
_entity_poly.pdbx_strand_id
1 'polypeptide(L)' 'METGTLNVVNTTVRDMGGSGFTIASAAAGLIKATLSNVKVINATSGIGMGAGAAVHLSNSVVSSNSVAGIAISGGGINI' A
#
# COMPACT_ATOMS: atom_id res chain seq x y z
N MET A 1 6.62 20.10 8.78
CA MET A 1 5.54 19.20 8.35
C MET A 1 5.89 17.82 8.89
N GLU A 2 5.10 17.29 9.83
CA GLU A 2 5.31 15.93 10.33
C GLU A 2 5.00 14.94 9.21
N THR A 3 6.01 14.18 8.79
CA THR A 3 5.86 13.02 7.92
C THR A 3 5.27 11.88 8.76
N GLY A 4 3.96 11.67 8.62
CA GLY A 4 3.33 10.46 9.14
C GLY A 4 4.03 9.23 8.56
N THR A 5 4.42 8.29 9.43
CA THR A 5 5.11 7.07 9.04
C THR A 5 4.24 5.87 9.39
N LEU A 6 4.00 4.98 8.43
CA LEU A 6 3.31 3.71 8.63
C LEU A 6 4.30 2.57 8.47
N ASN A 7 4.36 1.66 9.45
CA ASN A 7 5.15 0.43 9.33
C ASN A 7 4.24 -0.77 9.53
N VAL A 8 4.14 -1.63 8.51
CA VAL A 8 3.35 -2.87 8.56
C VAL A 8 4.28 -4.04 8.29
N VAL A 9 4.34 -4.97 9.24
CA VAL A 9 5.28 -6.10 9.21
C VAL A 9 4.53 -7.40 9.47
N ASN A 10 4.90 -8.48 8.78
CA ASN A 10 4.38 -9.84 9.00
C ASN A 10 2.83 -9.93 8.98
N THR A 11 2.19 -9.13 8.14
CA THR A 11 0.72 -8.98 8.15
C THR A 11 0.11 -9.62 6.91
N THR A 12 -1.00 -10.33 7.08
CA THR A 12 -1.82 -10.83 5.97
C THR A 12 -3.14 -10.08 5.92
N VAL A 13 -3.47 -9.52 4.74
CA VAL A 13 -4.76 -8.92 4.42
C VAL A 13 -5.40 -9.78 3.32
N ARG A 14 -6.67 -10.18 3.53
CA ARG A 14 -7.38 -11.06 2.61
C ARG A 14 -8.85 -10.70 2.47
N ASP A 15 -9.42 -10.93 1.29
CA ASP A 15 -10.86 -10.87 1.01
C ASP A 15 -11.46 -9.48 1.26
N MET A 16 -10.71 -8.44 0.89
CA MET A 16 -11.13 -7.05 1.04
C MET A 16 -11.96 -6.60 -0.15
N GLY A 17 -13.15 -6.04 0.09
CA GLY A 17 -13.98 -5.43 -0.97
C GLY A 17 -13.33 -4.20 -1.66
N GLY A 18 -12.29 -3.62 -1.05
CA GLY A 18 -11.52 -2.48 -1.56
C GLY A 18 -10.04 -2.79 -1.71
N SER A 19 -9.18 -1.79 -1.51
CA SER A 19 -7.73 -2.01 -1.46
C SER A 19 -7.32 -2.73 -0.17
N GLY A 20 -6.34 -3.63 -0.22
CA GLY A 20 -5.78 -4.23 1.00
C GLY A 20 -5.04 -3.20 1.86
N PHE A 21 -4.21 -2.37 1.24
CA PHE A 21 -3.66 -1.16 1.85
C PHE A 21 -3.96 0.06 0.97
N THR A 22 -4.44 1.15 1.57
CA THR A 22 -4.55 2.45 0.91
C THR A 22 -3.62 3.43 1.61
N ILE A 23 -2.59 3.90 0.90
CA ILE A 23 -1.65 4.90 1.39
C ILE A 23 -1.85 6.17 0.58
N ALA A 24 -2.43 7.19 1.21
CA ALA A 24 -2.72 8.47 0.55
C ALA A 24 -2.78 9.58 1.59
N SER A 25 -2.33 10.77 1.19
CA SER A 25 -2.38 11.96 2.04
C SER A 25 -3.64 12.78 1.78
N ALA A 26 -4.42 13.05 2.82
CA ALA A 26 -5.62 13.90 2.72
C ALA A 26 -5.29 15.40 2.58
N ALA A 27 -4.09 15.83 3.02
CA ALA A 27 -3.71 17.25 3.12
C ALA A 27 -2.45 17.60 2.32
N ALA A 28 -2.14 16.87 1.25
CA ALA A 28 -0.94 17.05 0.42
C ALA A 28 0.42 16.88 1.15
N GLY A 29 0.42 16.34 2.37
CA GLY A 29 1.64 15.95 3.08
C GLY A 29 2.27 14.65 2.55
N LEU A 30 3.55 14.43 2.82
CA LEU A 30 4.23 13.19 2.46
C LEU A 30 3.94 12.10 3.51
N ILE A 31 3.46 10.94 3.07
CA ILE A 31 3.30 9.74 3.91
C ILE A 31 4.32 8.70 3.46
N LYS A 32 5.16 8.25 4.39
CA LYS A 32 6.07 7.13 4.16
C LYS A 32 5.48 5.86 4.74
N ALA A 33 5.32 4.82 3.93
CA ALA A 33 4.89 3.51 4.39
C ALA A 33 5.95 2.44 4.07
N THR A 34 6.31 1.65 5.07
CA THR A 34 7.12 0.45 4.89
C THR A 34 6.22 -0.76 5.08
N LEU A 35 6.15 -1.60 4.05
CA LEU A 35 5.38 -2.84 4.02
C LEU A 35 6.39 -3.98 3.89
N SER A 36 6.61 -4.74 4.95
CA SER A 36 7.61 -5.81 4.96
C SER A 36 7.01 -7.14 5.35
N ASN A 37 7.30 -8.18 4.56
CA ASN A 37 6.72 -9.50 4.76
C ASN A 37 5.18 -9.48 4.88
N VAL A 38 4.54 -8.67 4.04
CA VAL A 38 3.08 -8.60 3.99
C VAL A 38 2.53 -9.50 2.88
N LYS A 39 1.31 -9.99 3.07
CA LYS A 39 0.56 -10.74 2.06
C LYS A 39 -0.77 -10.04 1.83
N VAL A 40 -1.04 -9.61 0.61
CA VAL A 40 -2.35 -9.05 0.22
C VAL A 40 -2.95 -9.90 -0.87
N ILE A 41 -4.08 -10.54 -0.57
CA ILE A 41 -4.66 -11.58 -1.42
C ILE A 41 -6.17 -11.36 -1.56
N ASN A 42 -6.71 -11.53 -2.76
CA ASN A 42 -8.16 -11.43 -3.01
C ASN A 42 -8.78 -10.10 -2.56
N ALA A 43 -8.12 -9.00 -2.90
CA ALA A 43 -8.66 -7.65 -2.75
C ALA A 43 -9.06 -7.07 -4.12
N THR A 44 -9.76 -5.94 -4.13
CA THR A 44 -9.96 -5.17 -5.37
C THR A 44 -8.61 -4.71 -5.91
N SER A 45 -7.86 -3.98 -5.10
CA SER A 45 -6.45 -3.66 -5.36
C SER A 45 -5.60 -4.18 -4.20
N GLY A 46 -4.40 -4.71 -4.48
CA GLY A 46 -3.52 -5.12 -3.39
C GLY A 46 -3.07 -3.92 -2.56
N ILE A 47 -2.36 -2.99 -3.21
CA ILE A 47 -1.90 -1.74 -2.60
C ILE A 47 -2.36 -0.57 -3.48
N GLY A 48 -3.13 0.36 -2.91
CA GLY A 48 -3.52 1.62 -3.53
C GLY A 48 -2.67 2.78 -3.01
N MET A 49 -2.10 3.56 -3.93
CA MET A 49 -1.21 4.67 -3.61
C MET A 49 -1.72 5.98 -4.21
N GLY A 50 -2.11 6.91 -3.34
CA GLY A 50 -2.56 8.25 -3.69
C GLY A 50 -1.45 9.30 -3.70
N ALA A 51 -1.86 10.56 -3.85
CA ALA A 51 -0.96 11.71 -3.83
C ALA A 51 -0.09 11.75 -2.56
N GLY A 52 1.22 11.96 -2.74
CA GLY A 52 2.17 12.11 -1.62
C GLY A 52 2.52 10.80 -0.91
N ALA A 53 2.12 9.64 -1.45
CA ALA A 53 2.49 8.34 -0.91
C ALA A 53 3.88 7.91 -1.38
N ALA A 54 4.75 7.55 -0.43
CA ALA A 54 6.04 6.91 -0.68
C ALA A 54 6.03 5.54 0.02
N VAL A 55 5.99 4.45 -0.76
CA VAL A 55 5.89 3.09 -0.23
C VAL A 55 7.19 2.33 -0.51
N HIS A 56 7.73 1.67 0.52
CA HIS A 56 8.77 0.66 0.36
C HIS A 56 8.14 -0.72 0.63
N LEU A 57 8.12 -1.59 -0.38
CA LEU A 57 7.52 -2.92 -0.30
C LEU A 57 8.62 -3.97 -0.41
N SER A 58 8.87 -4.72 0.66
CA SER A 58 9.95 -5.72 0.70
C SER A 58 9.43 -7.08 1.15
N ASN A 59 9.98 -8.14 0.56
CA ASN A 59 9.70 -9.54 0.93
C ASN A 59 8.20 -9.88 1.01
N SER A 60 7.39 -9.25 0.16
CA SER A 60 5.93 -9.26 0.28
C SER A 60 5.27 -9.92 -0.93
N VAL A 61 4.08 -10.44 -0.75
CA VAL A 61 3.29 -11.09 -1.80
C VAL A 61 2.00 -10.31 -2.01
N VAL A 62 1.76 -9.87 -3.23
CA VAL A 62 0.53 -9.18 -3.61
C VAL A 62 -0.06 -9.93 -4.81
N SER A 63 -1.11 -10.72 -4.58
CA SER A 63 -1.59 -11.70 -5.56
C SER A 63 -3.11 -11.84 -5.58
N SER A 64 -3.63 -12.39 -6.68
CA SER A 64 -5.06 -12.71 -6.85
C SER A 64 -6.00 -11.53 -6.57
N ASN A 65 -5.58 -10.30 -6.89
CA ASN A 65 -6.42 -9.11 -6.76
C ASN A 65 -7.19 -8.87 -8.06
N SER A 66 -8.43 -8.38 -7.96
CA SER A 66 -9.36 -8.36 -9.11
C SER A 66 -9.14 -7.21 -10.08
N VAL A 67 -8.58 -6.08 -9.64
CA VAL A 67 -8.31 -4.90 -10.48
C VAL A 67 -6.80 -4.72 -10.69
N ALA A 68 -6.03 -4.64 -9.60
CA ALA A 68 -4.57 -4.46 -9.69
C ALA A 68 -3.83 -5.05 -8.50
N GLY A 69 -2.60 -5.55 -8.72
CA GLY A 69 -1.69 -5.83 -7.61
C GLY A 69 -1.33 -4.55 -6.87
N ILE A 70 -0.81 -3.56 -7.60
CA ILE A 70 -0.44 -2.25 -7.07
C ILE A 70 -1.02 -1.18 -8.00
N ALA A 71 -1.83 -0.27 -7.47
CA ALA A 71 -2.45 0.83 -8.18
C ALA A 71 -1.87 2.16 -7.69
N ILE A 72 -1.24 2.93 -8.59
CA ILE A 72 -0.55 4.19 -8.25
C ILE A 72 -1.21 5.33 -9.02
N SER A 73 -1.79 6.30 -8.29
CA SER A 73 -2.42 7.49 -8.86
C SER A 73 -1.68 8.80 -8.59
N GLY A 74 -0.75 8.84 -7.62
CA GLY A 74 -0.03 10.09 -7.28
C GLY A 74 1.20 9.93 -6.37
N GLY A 75 1.80 8.75 -6.31
CA GLY A 75 2.90 8.44 -5.39
C GLY A 75 4.04 7.67 -6.07
N GLY A 76 4.97 7.14 -5.27
CA GLY A 76 6.09 6.33 -5.74
C GLY A 76 6.30 5.09 -4.88
N ILE A 77 6.56 3.97 -5.55
CA ILE A 77 6.91 2.70 -4.89
C ILE A 77 8.38 2.37 -5.12
N ASN A 78 9.02 1.88 -4.07
CA ASN A 78 10.33 1.22 -4.10
C ASN A 78 10.12 -0.25 -3.71
N ILE A 79 10.68 -1.19 -4.47
CA ILE A 79 10.53 -2.64 -4.30
C ILE A 79 11.91 -3.28 -4.20
#